data_AF-A0A227J642-F1
#
_entry.id   AF-A0A227J642-F1
#
_cell.length_a   1.000
_cell.length_b   1.000
_cell.length_c   1.000
_cell.angle_alpha   90.00
_cell.angle_beta   90.00
_cell.angle_gamma   90.00
#
_symmetry.space_group_name_H-M   'P 1'
#
loop_
_entity.id
_entity.type
_entity.pdbx_description
1 polymer ?
#
loop_
_entity_poly.entity_id
_entity_poly.type
_entity_poly.pdbx_seq_one_letter_code
_entity_poly.pdbx_strand_id
1 'polypeptide(L)' 'QGKGEVQEYLIRTSLKELIGQLNPEQFWQVHRSSVVQVSKISKVNKDFAGRMFVYVGETKLPVSRASQSLFKGM' A
#
# COMPACT_ATOMS: atom_id res chain seq x y z
N GLN A 1 4.09 23.87 -7.20
CA GLN A 1 3.36 22.63 -7.52
C GLN A 1 2.67 22.16 -6.26
N GLY A 2 1.34 22.03 -6.27
CA GLY A 2 0.52 21.92 -5.07
C GLY A 2 0.87 20.69 -4.25
N LYS A 3 1.33 20.91 -3.02
CA LYS A 3 1.39 19.89 -1.99
C LYS A 3 -0.07 19.52 -1.68
N GLY A 4 -0.58 18.46 -2.32
CA GLY A 4 -1.92 17.97 -2.03
C GLY A 4 -1.98 17.67 -0.54
N GLU A 5 -2.85 18.38 0.17
CA GLU A 5 -3.01 18.23 1.61
C GLU A 5 -3.39 16.77 1.91
N VAL A 6 -2.61 16.11 2.77
CA VAL A 6 -2.92 14.74 3.21
C VAL A 6 -4.12 14.85 4.15
N GLN A 7 -5.27 14.43 3.67
CA GLN A 7 -6.49 14.37 4.47
C GLN A 7 -6.65 12.97 5.04
N GLU A 8 -6.83 12.91 6.36
CA GLU A 8 -7.06 11.68 7.09
C GLU A 8 -8.55 11.55 7.42
N TYR A 9 -9.12 10.37 7.15
CA TYR A 9 -10.51 10.06 7.41
C TYR A 9 -10.62 8.82 8.28
N LEU A 10 -11.56 8.82 9.23
CA LEU A 10 -11.84 7.66 10.06
C LEU A 10 -12.99 6.85 9.45
N ILE A 11 -12.70 5.59 9.12
CA ILE A 11 -13.69 4.63 8.62
C ILE A 11 -14.07 3.70 9.78
N ARG A 12 -15.38 3.48 9.99
CA ARG A 12 -15.89 2.60 11.06
C ARG A 12 -15.89 1.11 10.71
N THR A 13 -15.55 0.78 9.47
CA THR A 13 -15.42 -0.58 8.93
C THR A 13 -14.05 -1.16 9.25
N SER A 14 -13.99 -2.44 9.63
CA SER A 14 -12.70 -3.10 9.83
C SER A 14 -11.93 -3.20 8.52
N LEU A 15 -10.59 -3.27 8.59
CA LEU A 15 -9.77 -3.40 7.38
C LEU A 15 -10.12 -4.66 6.57
N LYS A 16 -10.46 -5.77 7.25
CA LYS A 16 -10.83 -7.03 6.60
C LYS A 16 -12.10 -6.88 5.77
N GLU A 17 -13.13 -6.25 6.33
CA GLU A 17 -14.39 -5.99 5.62
C GLU A 17 -14.20 -4.99 4.49
N LEU A 18 -13.40 -3.94 4.72
CA LEU A 18 -13.10 -2.93 3.71
C LEU A 18 -12.41 -3.56 2.50
N ILE A 19 -11.42 -4.44 2.69
CA ILE A 19 -10.75 -5.15 1.60
C ILE A 19 -11.75 -5.95 0.75
N GLY A 20 -12.73 -6.59 1.38
CA GLY A 20 -13.77 -7.33 0.67
C GLY A 20 -14.67 -6.47 -0.23
N GLN A 21 -14.68 -5.15 -0.02
CA GLN A 21 -15.47 -4.18 -0.79
C GLN A 21 -14.63 -3.44 -1.85
N LEU A 22 -13.29 -3.55 -1.80
CA LEU A 22 -12.39 -2.87 -2.71
C LEU A 22 -12.11 -3.72 -3.96
N ASN A 23 -11.84 -3.06 -5.08
CA ASN A 23 -11.39 -3.75 -6.29
C ASN A 23 -9.97 -4.32 -6.07
N PRO A 24 -9.78 -5.66 -6.10
CA PRO A 24 -8.49 -6.29 -5.82
C PRO A 24 -7.42 -5.99 -6.89
N GLU A 25 -7.80 -5.58 -8.09
CA GLU A 25 -6.84 -5.18 -9.14
C GLU A 25 -6.28 -3.77 -8.88
N GLN A 26 -7.03 -2.93 -8.18
CA GLN A 26 -6.64 -1.54 -7.90
C GLN A 26 -6.08 -1.35 -6.49
N PHE A 27 -6.51 -2.18 -5.53
CA PHE A 27 -6.15 -2.08 -4.13
C PHE A 27 -5.46 -3.34 -3.65
N TRP A 28 -4.19 -3.20 -3.26
CA TRP A 28 -3.38 -4.31 -2.79
C TRP A 28 -3.14 -4.21 -1.29
N GLN A 29 -3.39 -5.32 -0.58
CA GLN A 29 -2.99 -5.45 0.81
C GLN A 29 -1.49 -5.77 0.91
N VAL A 30 -0.70 -4.74 1.17
CA VAL A 30 0.77 -4.84 1.26
C VAL A 30 1.24 -5.28 2.64
N HIS A 31 0.44 -5.03 3.67
CA HIS A 31 0.66 -5.49 5.03
C HIS A 31 -0.68 -5.82 5.68
N ARG A 32 -0.69 -6.65 6.75
CA ARG A 32 -1.93 -7.01 7.46
C ARG A 32 -2.73 -5.80 7.98
N SER A 33 -2.08 -4.64 8.12
CA SER A 33 -2.63 -3.38 8.61
C SER A 33 -2.67 -2.28 7.55
N SER A 34 -2.33 -2.56 6.28
CA SER A 34 -2.18 -1.53 5.25
C SER A 34 -2.59 -2.03 3.89
N VAL A 35 -3.44 -1.25 3.23
CA VAL A 35 -3.90 -1.43 1.85
C VAL A 35 -3.53 -0.17 1.09
N VAL A 36 -3.03 -0.34 -0.13
CA VAL A 36 -2.62 0.78 -0.99
C VAL A 36 -3.30 0.68 -2.33
N GLN A 37 -3.61 1.83 -2.92
CA GLN A 37 -4.01 1.88 -4.32
C GLN A 37 -2.77 1.79 -5.21
N VAL A 38 -2.72 0.81 -6.10
CA VAL A 38 -1.52 0.47 -6.89
C VAL A 38 -1.07 1.63 -7.76
N SER A 39 -2.02 2.32 -8.40
CA SER A 39 -1.74 3.47 -9.27
C SER A 39 -1.16 4.70 -8.53
N LYS A 40 -1.18 4.71 -7.20
CA LYS A 40 -0.63 5.78 -6.37
C LYS A 40 0.77 5.45 -5.83
N ILE A 41 1.29 4.25 -6.11
CA ILE A 41 2.65 3.87 -5.72
C ILE A 41 3.65 4.63 -6.60
N SER A 42 4.47 5.46 -5.97
CA SER A 42 5.51 6.25 -6.66
C SER A 42 6.84 5.49 -6.78
N LYS A 43 7.13 4.59 -5.82
CA LYS A 43 8.37 3.83 -5.79
C LYS A 43 8.19 2.54 -5.00
N VAL A 44 8.89 1.49 -5.42
CA VAL A 44 9.12 0.27 -4.64
C VAL A 44 10.62 0.16 -4.36
N ASN A 45 10.99 -0.19 -3.14
CA ASN A 45 12.39 -0.35 -2.76
C ASN A 45 12.56 -1.62 -1.93
N LYS A 46 13.64 -2.36 -2.21
CA LYS A 46 14.09 -3.48 -1.40
C LYS A 46 15.41 -3.11 -0.77
N ASP A 47 15.51 -3.27 0.55
CA ASP A 47 16.76 -3.01 1.26
C ASP A 47 17.71 -4.22 1.20
N PHE A 48 18.93 -4.03 1.70
CA PHE A 48 19.96 -5.07 1.75
C PHE A 48 19.60 -6.24 2.68
N ALA A 49 18.67 -6.05 3.62
CA ALA A 49 18.14 -7.11 4.48
C ALA A 49 16.96 -7.87 3.82
N GLY A 50 16.61 -7.54 2.58
CA GLY A 50 15.52 -8.15 1.83
C GLY A 50 14.12 -7.69 2.25
N ARG A 51 14.00 -6.65 3.07
CA ARG A 51 12.72 -6.02 3.39
C ARG A 51 12.30 -5.15 2.22
N MET A 52 11.00 -5.16 1.92
CA MET A 52 10.43 -4.41 0.81
C MET A 52 9.55 -3.29 1.36
N PHE A 53 9.59 -2.14 0.70
CA PHE A 53 8.85 -0.95 1.05
C PHE A 53 8.22 -0.35 -0.20
N VAL A 54 7.00 0.17 -0.06
CA VAL A 54 6.30 0.95 -1.08
C VAL A 54 6.19 2.40 -0.61
N TYR A 55 6.25 3.33 -1.55
CA TYR A 55 6.11 4.76 -1.31
C TYR A 55 4.83 5.24 -1.99
N VAL A 56 3.99 5.94 -1.23
CA VAL A 56 2.76 6.58 -1.70
C VAL A 56 2.81 8.03 -1.24
N GLY A 57 3.11 8.94 -2.16
CA GLY A 57 3.47 10.32 -1.79
C GLY A 57 4.71 10.35 -0.89
N GLU A 58 4.60 11.01 0.26
CA GLU A 58 5.67 11.07 1.28
C GLU A 58 5.64 9.87 2.26
N THR A 59 4.61 9.01 2.18
CA THR A 59 4.42 7.89 3.10
C THR A 59 5.17 6.64 2.64
N LYS A 60 6.01 6.09 3.52
CA LYS A 60 6.71 4.81 3.32
C LYS A 60 6.01 3.70 4.09
N LEU A 61 5.57 2.65 3.40
CA LEU A 61 4.86 1.51 3.99
C LEU A 61 5.65 0.21 3.81
N PRO A 62 5.77 -0.63 4.86
CA PRO A 62 6.41 -1.93 4.73
C PRO A 62 5.53 -2.90 3.95
N VAL A 63 6.18 -3.76 3.16
CA VAL A 63 5.53 -4.87 2.45
C VAL A 63 5.85 -6.17 3.17
N SER A 64 4.81 -6.90 3.57
CA SER A 64 4.93 -8.21 4.20
C SER A 64 5.54 -9.22 3.23
N ARG A 65 6.24 -10.24 3.75
CA ARG A 65 6.83 -11.30 2.90
C ARG A 65 5.79 -12.00 2.02
N ALA A 66 4.58 -12.24 2.53
CA ALA A 66 3.49 -12.85 1.79
C ALA A 66 2.98 -11.96 0.64
N SER A 67 3.01 -10.64 0.82
CA SER A 67 2.57 -9.67 -0.18
C SER A 67 3.65 -9.31 -1.21
N GLN A 68 4.90 -9.74 -1.04
CA GLN A 68 5.98 -9.43 -2.00
C GLN A 68 5.73 -10.02 -3.39
N SER A 69 4.97 -11.12 -3.50
CA SER A 69 4.62 -11.72 -4.78
C SER A 69 3.75 -10.80 -5.66
N LEU A 70 2.99 -9.89 -5.05
CA LEU A 70 2.15 -8.91 -5.77
C LEU A 70 2.99 -7.96 -6.63
N PHE A 71 4.25 -7.73 -6.24
CA PHE A 71 5.17 -6.81 -6.93
C PHE A 71 6.06 -7.51 -7.97
N LYS A 72 5.80 -8.78 -8.28
CA LYS A 72 6.55 -9.49 -9.33
C LYS A 72 6.09 -9.02 -10.71
N GLY A 73 7.00 -8.45 -11.48
CA GLY A 73 6.71 -7.97 -12.85
C GLY A 73 6.38 -6.48 -12.95
N MET A 74 6.39 -5.76 -11.82
CA MET A 74 6.50 -4.30 -11.78
C MET A 74 7.98 -3.88 -11.90
#